data_AF-A0A553AQK7-F1
#
_entry.id   AF-A0A553AQK7-F1
#
_cell.length_a   1.000
_cell.length_b   1.000
_cell.length_c   1.000
_cell.angle_alpha   90.00
_cell.angle_beta   90.00
_cell.angle_gamma   90.00
#
_symmetry.space_group_name_H-M   'P 1'
#
loop_
_entity.id
_entity.type
_entity.pdbx_description
1 polymer ?
#
loop_
_entity_poly.entity_id
_entity_poly.type
_entity_poly.pdbx_seq_one_letter_code
_entity_poly.pdbx_strand_id
1 'polypeptide(L)' 'MNGFLNQMMRRLINMVTNRGINKGIDHMARRGSGGKATPQSRQQAKAAREAVKRARQAARITRRLGR' A
#
# COMPACT_ATOMS: atom_id res chain seq x y z
N MET A 1 9.08 -33.53 2.38
CA MET A 1 7.71 -33.24 1.94
C MET A 1 7.21 -32.06 2.78
N ASN A 2 7.28 -30.78 2.39
CA ASN A 2 6.53 -30.10 1.33
C ASN A 2 7.13 -28.70 1.04
N GLY A 3 8.38 -28.62 0.58
CA GLY A 3 8.94 -27.34 0.11
C GLY A 3 8.15 -26.76 -1.09
N PHE A 4 7.51 -27.63 -1.86
CA PHE A 4 6.68 -27.27 -3.01
C PHE A 4 5.47 -26.42 -2.61
N LEU A 5 4.75 -26.79 -1.55
CA LEU A 5 3.58 -26.03 -1.08
C LEU A 5 3.98 -24.63 -0.60
N ASN A 6 5.11 -24.54 0.11
CA ASN A 6 5.64 -23.27 0.60
C ASN A 6 6.10 -22.35 -0.55
N GLN A 7 6.73 -22.90 -1.59
CA GLN A 7 7.10 -22.13 -2.78
C GLN A 7 5.88 -21.70 -3.59
N MET A 8 4.87 -22.56 -3.72
CA MET A 8 3.65 -22.25 -4.43
C MET A 8 2.84 -21.17 -3.73
N MET A 9 2.66 -21.25 -2.40
CA MET A 9 1.98 -20.21 -1.63
C MET A 9 2.74 -18.89 -1.67
N ARG A 10 4.08 -18.90 -1.59
CA ARG A 10 4.86 -17.67 -1.78
C ARG A 10 4.64 -17.03 -3.15
N ARG A 11 4.59 -17.82 -4.22
CA ARG A 11 4.29 -17.30 -5.57
C ARG A 11 2.87 -16.78 -5.69
N LEU A 12 1.90 -17.48 -5.10
CA LEU A 12 0.49 -17.07 -5.09
C LEU A 12 0.29 -15.76 -4.33
N ILE A 13 0.84 -15.66 -3.12
CA ILE A 13 0.82 -14.45 -2.30
C ILE A 13 1.50 -13.32 -3.06
N ASN A 14 2.71 -13.50 -3.58
CA ASN A 14 3.40 -12.45 -4.34
C ASN A 14 2.61 -11.98 -5.57
N MET A 15 1.93 -12.90 -6.27
CA MET A 15 1.12 -12.57 -7.44
C MET A 15 -0.16 -11.83 -7.05
N VAL A 16 -0.85 -12.26 -6.00
CA VAL A 16 -2.07 -11.64 -5.47
C VAL A 16 -1.76 -10.31 -4.81
N THR A 17 -0.65 -10.18 -4.09
CA THR A 17 -0.18 -8.92 -3.52
C THR A 17 0.23 -7.96 -4.63
N ASN A 18 1.04 -8.37 -5.62
CA ASN A 18 1.43 -7.45 -6.70
C ASN A 18 0.24 -7.03 -7.58
N ARG A 19 -0.66 -7.95 -7.94
CA ARG A 19 -1.85 -7.59 -8.75
C ARG A 19 -2.95 -6.95 -7.93
N GLY A 20 -3.18 -7.42 -6.71
CA GLY A 20 -4.26 -6.99 -5.82
C GLY A 20 -3.95 -5.71 -5.06
N ILE A 21 -2.69 -5.43 -4.72
CA ILE A 21 -2.30 -4.10 -4.22
C ILE A 21 -2.25 -3.12 -5.39
N ASN A 22 -1.66 -3.45 -6.55
CA ASN A 22 -1.64 -2.49 -7.66
C ASN A 22 -3.05 -2.22 -8.20
N LYS A 23 -3.89 -3.23 -8.44
CA LYS A 23 -5.29 -3.01 -8.83
C LYS A 23 -6.14 -2.50 -7.68
N GLY A 24 -5.88 -2.90 -6.44
CA GLY A 24 -6.66 -2.44 -5.28
C GLY A 24 -6.35 -1.00 -4.90
N ILE A 25 -5.09 -0.59 -4.95
CA ILE A 25 -4.68 0.80 -4.80
C ILE A 25 -5.07 1.58 -6.04
N ASP A 26 -4.89 1.10 -7.27
CA ASP A 26 -5.30 1.86 -8.45
C ASP A 26 -6.84 1.93 -8.55
N HIS A 27 -7.56 0.91 -8.08
CA HIS A 27 -9.03 0.93 -8.02
C HIS A 27 -9.53 1.75 -6.82
N MET A 28 -8.92 1.71 -5.63
CA MET A 28 -9.26 2.60 -4.52
C MET A 28 -8.84 4.04 -4.80
N ALA A 29 -7.69 4.24 -5.43
CA ALA A 29 -7.25 5.53 -5.93
C ALA A 29 -8.26 5.99 -6.98
N ARG A 30 -8.58 5.24 -8.04
CA ARG A 30 -9.58 5.63 -9.05
C ARG A 30 -11.01 5.68 -8.53
N ARG A 31 -11.39 4.95 -7.49
CA ARG A 31 -12.70 5.07 -6.80
C ARG A 31 -12.73 6.28 -5.89
N GLY A 32 -11.59 6.69 -5.32
CA GLY A 32 -11.40 7.91 -4.53
C GLY A 32 -10.99 9.15 -5.32
N SER A 33 -10.58 9.01 -6.58
CA SER A 33 -10.06 10.09 -7.46
C SER A 33 -10.65 10.11 -8.87
N GLY A 34 -11.54 9.16 -9.21
CA GLY A 34 -12.22 9.09 -10.51
C GLY A 34 -13.61 9.73 -10.51
N GLY A 35 -14.12 10.17 -9.37
CA GLY A 35 -15.07 11.27 -9.33
C GLY A 35 -14.28 12.57 -9.34
N LYS A 36 -14.64 13.51 -10.23
CA LYS A 36 -14.06 14.87 -10.37
C LYS A 36 -13.35 15.31 -9.10
N ALA A 37 -12.08 15.71 -9.17
CA ALA A 37 -11.31 16.20 -8.03
C ALA A 37 -12.04 17.39 -7.38
N THR A 38 -12.94 17.11 -6.44
CA THR A 38 -13.65 18.13 -5.68
C THR A 38 -12.65 18.72 -4.67
N PRO A 39 -12.83 19.99 -4.26
CA PRO A 39 -11.96 20.62 -3.26
C PRO A 39 -11.78 19.77 -1.99
N GLN A 40 -12.81 19.00 -1.64
CA GLN A 40 -12.84 18.05 -0.52
C GLN A 40 -11.83 16.90 -0.67
N SER A 41 -11.61 16.38 -1.89
CA SER A 41 -10.62 15.34 -2.16
C SER A 41 -9.18 15.83 -1.99
N ARG A 42 -8.91 17.13 -2.22
CA ARG A 42 -7.58 17.72 -1.97
C ARG A 42 -7.24 17.78 -0.49
N GLN A 43 -8.21 18.07 0.37
CA GLN A 43 -8.01 18.07 1.83
C GLN A 43 -7.76 16.65 2.35
N GLN A 44 -8.54 15.66 1.89
CA GLN A 44 -8.28 14.26 2.25
C GLN A 44 -6.90 13.79 1.76
N ALA A 45 -6.49 14.16 0.54
CA ALA A 45 -5.17 13.85 0.03
C ALA A 45 -4.04 14.49 0.87
N LYS A 46 -4.23 15.72 1.38
CA LYS A 46 -3.27 16.37 2.28
C LYS A 46 -3.18 15.62 3.62
N ALA A 47 -4.31 15.32 4.26
CA ALA A 47 -4.35 14.57 5.52
C ALA A 47 -3.69 13.19 5.38
N ALA A 48 -4.00 12.47 4.30
CA ALA A 48 -3.37 11.18 3.99
C ALA A 48 -1.85 11.31 3.78
N ARG A 49 -1.37 12.35 3.08
CA ARG A 49 0.07 12.59 2.88
C ARG A 49 0.79 12.87 4.20
N GLU A 50 0.18 13.61 5.11
CA GLU A 50 0.76 13.88 6.44
C GLU A 50 0.84 12.64 7.30
N ALA A 51 -0.23 11.82 7.33
CA ALA A 51 -0.23 10.53 8.00
C ALA A 51 0.87 9.61 7.46
N VAL A 52 1.00 9.51 6.12
CA VAL A 52 2.06 8.73 5.47
C VAL A 52 3.45 9.27 5.80
N LYS A 53 3.65 10.59 5.85
CA LYS A 53 4.94 11.20 6.23
C LYS A 53 5.36 10.78 7.64
N ARG A 54 4.46 10.87 8.62
CA ARG A 54 4.73 10.47 10.02
C ARG A 54 5.03 8.98 10.12
N ALA A 55 4.23 8.14 9.44
CA ALA A 55 4.46 6.70 9.39
C ALA A 55 5.84 6.35 8.78
N ARG A 56 6.25 7.04 7.70
CA ARG A 56 7.58 6.86 7.09
C ARG A 56 8.72 7.27 8.02
N GLN A 57 8.54 8.34 8.80
CA GLN A 57 9.53 8.78 9.78
C GLN A 57 9.69 7.73 10.89
N ALA A 58 8.58 7.26 11.47
CA ALA A 58 8.59 6.19 12.46
C ALA A 58 9.26 4.93 11.90
N ALA A 59 8.84 4.48 10.71
CA ALA A 59 9.42 3.31 10.05
C ALA A 59 10.93 3.48 9.77
N ARG A 60 11.40 4.67 9.42
CA ARG A 60 12.85 4.94 9.25
C ARG A 60 13.61 4.79 10.55
N ILE A 61 13.06 5.27 11.66
CA ILE A 61 13.67 5.13 12.98
C ILE A 61 13.72 3.65 13.37
N THR A 62 12.59 2.94 13.27
CA THR A 62 12.53 1.49 13.51
C THR A 62 13.52 0.72 12.66
N ARG A 63 13.67 1.07 11.38
CA ARG A 63 14.59 0.40 10.45
C ARG A 63 16.07 0.69 10.73
N ARG A 64 16.38 1.79 11.42
CA ARG A 64 17.75 2.11 11.88
C ARG A 64 18.08 1.43 13.20
N LEU A 65 17.09 1.25 14.07
CA LEU A 65 17.26 0.57 15.36
C LEU A 65 17.29 -0.96 15.23
N GLY A 66 16.58 -1.51 14.24
CA GLY A 66 16.58 -2.95 13.96
C GLY A 66 17.69 -3.41 13.01
N ARG A 67 18.71 -2.58 12.78
CA ARG A 67 19.90 -2.92 11.98
C ARG A 67 21.10 -3.10 12.88
#